data_AF-A0A7V9J884-F1
#
_entry.id   AF-A0A7V9J884-F1
#
_cell.length_a   1.000
_cell.length_b   1.000
_cell.length_c   1.000
_cell.angle_alpha   90.00
_cell.angle_beta   90.00
_cell.angle_gamma   90.00
#
_symmetry.space_group_name_H-M   'P 1'
#
loop_
_entity.id
_entity.type
_entity.pdbx_description
1 polymer ?
#
loop_
_entity_poly.entity_id
_entity_poly.type
_entity_poly.pdbx_seq_one_letter_code
_entity_poly.pdbx_strand_id
1 'polypeptide(L)'
;AVVHDAARPLLTRELVERCLAALGDGAFDGVIAGAPVTDTIKEADRGGRVLRTLERSALWAVQTPQVFRADALRGALEVDDATLAGATDDASLVEAAGCTVAMVESSPENLKVTTPLDLRLAEALLRSRTP
;
A
#
# COMPACT_ATOMS: atom_id res chain seq x y z
N ALA A 1 -1.66 -13.58 6.46
CA ALA A 1 -2.51 -13.37 5.27
C ALA A 1 -1.77 -12.46 4.29
N VAL A 2 -1.98 -12.63 2.99
CA VAL A 2 -1.45 -11.73 1.96
C VAL A 2 -2.65 -11.20 1.19
N VAL A 3 -2.84 -9.89 1.19
CA VAL A 3 -3.90 -9.21 0.43
C VAL A 3 -3.24 -8.40 -0.68
N HIS A 4 -3.72 -8.57 -1.91
CA HIS A 4 -3.16 -7.90 -3.08
C HIS A 4 -4.26 -7.41 -4.02
N ASP A 5 -4.09 -6.21 -4.53
CA ASP A 5 -5.01 -5.63 -5.51
C ASP A 5 -4.84 -6.35 -6.83
N ALA A 6 -5.91 -6.95 -7.36
CA ALA A 6 -5.90 -7.51 -8.71
C ALA A 6 -5.52 -6.46 -9.80
N ALA A 7 -5.78 -5.18 -9.52
CA ALA A 7 -5.41 -4.06 -10.38
C ALA A 7 -3.90 -3.71 -10.38
N ARG A 8 -3.05 -4.42 -9.63
CA ARG A 8 -1.59 -4.29 -9.64
C ARG A 8 -0.94 -5.52 -10.27
N PRO A 9 -0.95 -5.66 -11.61
CA PRO A 9 -0.51 -6.87 -12.30
C PRO A 9 1.02 -7.04 -12.32
N LEU A 10 1.78 -6.01 -11.93
CA LEU A 10 3.25 -5.96 -12.01
C LEU A 10 3.96 -6.37 -10.73
N LEU A 11 3.24 -6.97 -9.77
CA LEU A 11 3.81 -7.54 -8.57
C LEU A 11 4.99 -8.47 -8.91
N THR A 12 6.07 -8.38 -8.13
CA THR A 12 7.22 -9.27 -8.26
C THR A 12 7.32 -10.22 -7.08
N ARG A 13 7.94 -11.39 -7.29
CA ARG A 13 8.21 -12.36 -6.23
C ARG A 13 9.05 -11.74 -5.12
N GLU A 14 10.08 -10.99 -5.50
CA GLU A 14 11.05 -10.38 -4.59
C GLU A 14 10.37 -9.39 -3.62
N LEU A 15 9.36 -8.63 -4.10
CA LEU A 15 8.61 -7.74 -3.23
C LEU A 15 7.79 -8.52 -2.19
N VAL A 16 7.12 -9.60 -2.61
CA VAL A 16 6.34 -10.46 -1.69
C VAL A 16 7.26 -11.09 -0.65
N GLU A 17 8.41 -11.62 -1.08
CA GLU A 17 9.40 -12.26 -0.19
C GLU A 17 9.97 -11.25 0.82
N ARG A 18 10.25 -10.00 0.41
CA ARG A 18 10.68 -8.94 1.32
C ARG A 18 9.61 -8.58 2.36
N CYS A 19 8.34 -8.47 1.96
CA CYS A 19 7.27 -8.21 2.92
C CYS A 19 7.09 -9.37 3.91
N LEU A 20 7.17 -10.62 3.44
CA LEU A 20 7.08 -11.81 4.28
C LEU A 20 8.27 -11.93 5.25
N ALA A 21 9.49 -11.64 4.78
CA ALA A 21 10.68 -11.64 5.61
C ALA A 21 10.58 -10.60 6.72
N ALA A 22 10.19 -9.36 6.39
CA ALA A 22 10.01 -8.29 7.37
C ALA A 22 8.93 -8.61 8.42
N LEU A 23 7.86 -9.32 8.03
CA LEU A 23 6.86 -9.79 8.99
C LEU A 23 7.42 -10.93 9.88
N GLY A 24 8.27 -11.79 9.29
CA GLY A 24 8.92 -12.92 9.95
C GLY A 24 9.87 -12.52 11.08
N ASP A 25 10.43 -11.31 11.05
CA ASP A 25 11.25 -10.75 12.15
C ASP A 25 10.45 -10.57 13.45
N GLY A 26 9.12 -10.62 13.37
CA GLY A 26 8.22 -10.68 14.52
C GLY A 26 7.97 -9.35 15.24
N ALA A 27 8.65 -8.28 14.80
CA ALA A 27 8.53 -6.93 15.37
C ALA A 27 7.21 -6.21 15.01
N PHE A 28 6.50 -6.68 13.99
CA PHE A 28 5.28 -6.07 13.47
C PHE A 28 4.15 -7.08 13.32
N ASP A 29 2.92 -6.58 13.29
CA ASP A 29 1.71 -7.36 13.05
C ASP A 29 1.29 -7.31 11.58
N GLY A 30 1.71 -6.27 10.87
CA GLY A 30 1.52 -6.08 9.43
C GLY A 30 2.75 -5.49 8.75
N VAL A 31 2.86 -5.75 7.45
CA VAL A 31 3.85 -5.17 6.55
C VAL A 31 3.16 -4.81 5.24
N ILE A 32 3.28 -3.57 4.82
CA ILE A 32 2.71 -3.06 3.57
C ILE A 32 3.79 -2.65 2.60
N ALA A 33 3.55 -2.91 1.31
CA ALA A 33 4.34 -2.33 0.24
C ALA A 33 3.98 -0.85 0.05
N GLY A 34 4.96 0.00 -0.25
CA GLY A 34 4.72 1.39 -0.63
C GLY A 34 5.96 2.04 -1.21
N ALA A 35 5.82 3.24 -1.75
CA ALA A 35 6.94 4.01 -2.29
C ALA A 35 7.01 5.40 -1.66
N PRO A 36 8.21 5.96 -1.40
CA PRO A 36 8.33 7.35 -0.98
C PRO A 36 7.66 8.28 -1.99
N VAL A 37 6.96 9.29 -1.50
CA VAL A 37 6.37 10.29 -2.38
C VAL A 37 7.49 11.11 -3.03
N THR A 38 7.46 11.24 -4.36
CA THR A 38 8.48 11.99 -5.12
C THR A 38 8.07 13.44 -5.40
N ASP A 39 6.77 13.70 -5.50
CA ASP A 39 6.24 15.03 -5.82
C ASP A 39 6.09 15.90 -4.58
N THR A 40 6.22 17.21 -4.72
CA THR A 40 5.92 18.14 -3.63
C THR A 40 4.42 18.10 -3.32
N ILE A 41 4.04 17.68 -2.11
CA ILE A 41 2.63 17.59 -1.70
C ILE A 41 2.16 18.88 -1.03
N LYS A 42 1.00 19.38 -1.49
CA LYS A 42 0.29 20.50 -0.89
C LYS A 42 -1.00 20.00 -0.26
N GLU A 43 -1.30 20.47 0.94
CA GLU A 43 -2.64 20.40 1.50
C GLU A 43 -3.41 21.63 1.03
N ALA A 44 -4.62 21.45 0.49
CA ALA A 44 -5.48 22.52 0.01
C ALA A 44 -6.90 22.35 0.55
N ASP A 45 -7.63 23.46 0.71
CA ASP A 45 -9.05 23.41 1.07
C ASP A 45 -9.94 23.06 -0.14
N ARG A 46 -11.25 22.93 0.09
CA ARG A 46 -12.23 22.62 -0.96
C ARG A 46 -12.32 23.69 -2.07
N GLY A 47 -11.83 24.91 -1.82
CA GLY A 47 -11.76 25.99 -2.79
C GLY A 47 -10.47 26.01 -3.62
N GLY A 48 -9.56 25.04 -3.38
CA GLY A 48 -8.27 24.96 -4.07
C GLY A 48 -7.21 25.91 -3.50
N ARG A 49 -7.47 26.55 -2.36
CA ARG A 49 -6.46 27.39 -1.71
C ARG A 49 -5.44 26.50 -1.01
N VAL A 50 -4.16 26.68 -1.32
CA VAL A 50 -3.05 26.00 -0.63
C VAL A 50 -3.03 26.43 0.83
N LEU A 51 -3.11 25.46 1.74
CA LEU A 51 -3.03 25.65 3.19
C LEU A 51 -1.58 25.51 3.68
N ARG A 52 -0.89 24.45 3.26
CA ARG A 52 0.53 24.22 3.58
C ARG A 52 1.19 23.23 2.61
N THR A 53 2.51 23.17 2.70
CA THR A 53 3.32 22.12 2.05
C THR A 53 3.61 21.05 3.09
N LEU A 54 3.39 19.79 2.76
CA LEU A 54 3.72 18.68 3.65
C LEU A 54 5.22 18.33 3.55
N GLU A 55 5.78 17.86 4.66
CA GLU A 55 7.16 17.34 4.73
C GLU A 55 7.17 15.98 4.00
N ARG A 56 7.82 15.93 2.85
CA ARG A 56 7.73 14.77 1.94
C ARG A 56 8.58 13.59 2.39
N SER A 57 9.65 13.79 3.16
CA SER A 57 10.57 12.69 3.51
C SER A 57 9.94 11.64 4.41
N ALA A 58 8.88 12.00 5.15
CA ALA A 58 8.06 11.07 5.92
C ALA A 58 6.85 10.49 5.16
N LEU A 59 6.58 10.89 3.91
CA LEU A 59 5.37 10.51 3.18
C LEU A 59 5.60 9.37 2.20
N TRP A 60 4.69 8.40 2.25
CA TRP A 60 4.70 7.21 1.40
C TRP A 60 3.34 7.02 0.72
N ALA A 61 3.38 6.65 -0.56
CA ALA A 61 2.21 6.18 -1.28
C ALA A 61 2.05 4.67 -1.03
N VAL A 62 1.02 4.32 -0.27
CA VAL A 62 0.71 2.92 0.06
C VAL A 62 0.34 2.13 -1.19
N GLN A 63 0.78 0.89 -1.24
CA GLN A 63 0.49 -0.07 -2.29
C GLN A 63 0.09 -1.42 -1.68
N THR A 64 -0.05 -2.43 -2.55
CA THR A 64 -0.20 -3.82 -2.15
C THR A 64 0.92 -4.64 -2.83
N PRO A 65 1.41 -5.74 -2.21
CA PRO A 65 0.76 -6.54 -1.20
C PRO A 65 0.78 -5.91 0.19
N GLN A 66 -0.26 -6.20 0.96
CA GLN A 66 -0.32 -6.01 2.40
C GLN A 66 -0.29 -7.39 3.06
N VAL A 67 0.66 -7.60 3.96
CA VAL A 67 0.95 -8.89 4.56
C VAL A 67 0.78 -8.76 6.07
N PHE A 68 -0.07 -9.60 6.66
CA PHE A 68 -0.42 -9.50 8.07
C PHE A 68 -0.28 -10.83 8.79
N ARG A 69 -0.06 -10.78 10.10
CA ARG A 69 -0.39 -11.92 10.96
C ARG A 69 -1.89 -12.22 10.83
N ALA A 70 -2.23 -13.50 10.74
CA ALA A 70 -3.57 -13.90 10.34
C ALA A 70 -4.62 -13.63 11.43
N ASP A 71 -4.23 -13.69 12.68
CA ASP A 71 -5.00 -13.26 13.85
C ASP A 71 -5.19 -11.74 13.90
N ALA A 72 -4.11 -10.97 13.70
CA ALA A 72 -4.19 -9.50 13.67
C ALA A 72 -5.19 -9.00 12.62
N LEU A 73 -5.10 -9.49 11.37
CA LEU A 73 -6.05 -9.10 10.32
C LEU A 73 -7.48 -9.54 10.64
N ARG A 74 -7.69 -10.77 11.14
CA ARG A 74 -9.04 -11.23 11.48
C ARG A 74 -9.67 -10.37 12.57
N GLY A 75 -8.94 -10.08 13.64
CA GLY A 75 -9.43 -9.22 14.71
C GLY A 75 -9.72 -7.79 14.21
N ALA A 76 -8.87 -7.26 13.33
CA ALA A 76 -9.08 -5.93 12.73
C ALA A 76 -10.32 -5.84 11.83
N LEU A 77 -10.73 -6.97 11.22
CA LEU A 77 -11.93 -7.06 10.39
C LEU A 77 -13.22 -7.26 11.22
N GLU A 78 -13.12 -7.54 12.52
CA GLU A 78 -14.26 -7.69 13.44
C GLU A 78 -14.78 -6.31 13.91
N VAL A 79 -15.19 -5.47 12.95
CA VAL A 79 -15.76 -4.14 13.16
C VAL A 79 -17.16 -4.05 12.54
N ASP A 80 -17.90 -2.99 12.83
CA ASP A 80 -19.19 -2.76 12.19
C ASP A 80 -19.07 -2.45 10.68
N ASP A 81 -20.16 -2.69 9.94
CA ASP A 81 -20.20 -2.50 8.49
C ASP A 81 -19.86 -1.07 8.05
N ALA A 82 -20.17 -0.08 8.89
CA ALA A 82 -19.91 1.33 8.59
C ALA A 82 -18.39 1.62 8.64
N THR A 83 -17.71 1.06 9.64
CA THR A 83 -16.25 1.15 9.77
C THR A 83 -15.56 0.40 8.64
N LEU A 84 -16.03 -0.81 8.32
CA LEU A 84 -15.48 -1.60 7.22
C LEU A 84 -15.64 -0.89 5.87
N ALA A 85 -16.79 -0.28 5.61
CA ALA A 85 -17.04 0.48 4.37
C ALA A 85 -16.24 1.78 4.28
N GLY A 86 -15.82 2.35 5.41
CA GLY A 86 -15.01 3.56 5.48
C GLY A 86 -13.49 3.32 5.37
N ALA A 87 -13.04 2.08 5.53
CA ALA A 87 -11.63 1.73 5.46
C ALA A 87 -11.08 1.93 4.03
N THR A 88 -9.90 2.55 3.93
CA THR A 88 -9.24 2.76 2.64
C THR A 88 -8.41 1.56 2.21
N ASP A 89 -7.91 0.79 3.18
CA ASP A 89 -7.15 -0.44 3.01
C ASP A 89 -7.19 -1.28 4.29
N ASP A 90 -6.73 -2.54 4.22
CA ASP A 90 -6.72 -3.45 5.37
C ASP A 90 -5.77 -2.97 6.48
N ALA A 91 -4.66 -2.32 6.12
CA ALA A 91 -3.70 -1.78 7.07
C ALA A 91 -4.32 -0.75 8.00
N SER A 92 -5.16 0.15 7.48
CA SER A 92 -5.85 1.15 8.31
C SER A 92 -6.71 0.53 9.42
N LEU A 93 -7.35 -0.62 9.16
CA LEU A 93 -8.11 -1.37 10.16
C LEU A 93 -7.19 -2.01 11.20
N VAL A 94 -6.07 -2.58 10.76
CA VAL A 94 -5.07 -3.20 11.63
C VAL A 94 -4.43 -2.16 12.56
N GLU A 95 -4.08 -0.99 12.05
CA GLU A 95 -3.59 0.14 12.83
C GLU A 95 -4.64 0.63 13.84
N ALA A 96 -5.90 0.76 13.43
CA ALA A 96 -7.00 1.17 14.31
C ALA A 96 -7.26 0.16 15.44
N ALA A 97 -6.97 -1.12 15.22
CA ALA A 97 -7.01 -2.17 16.25
C ALA A 97 -5.80 -2.12 17.22
N GLY A 98 -4.91 -1.13 17.10
CA GLY A 98 -3.74 -0.95 17.97
C GLY A 98 -2.55 -1.84 17.60
N CYS A 99 -2.61 -2.53 16.47
CA CYS A 99 -1.51 -3.33 15.96
C CYS A 99 -0.47 -2.46 15.25
N THR A 100 0.72 -3.01 15.05
CA THR A 100 1.84 -2.30 14.41
C THR A 100 2.04 -2.72 12.96
N VAL A 101 2.23 -1.75 12.07
CA VAL A 101 2.43 -1.98 10.64
C VAL A 101 3.73 -1.34 10.17
N ALA A 102 4.56 -2.10 9.44
CA ALA A 102 5.78 -1.61 8.82
C ALA A 102 5.63 -1.37 7.32
N MET A 103 6.48 -0.51 6.78
CA MET A 103 6.56 -0.20 5.35
C MET A 103 7.75 -0.92 4.71
N VAL A 104 7.54 -1.51 3.53
CA VAL A 104 8.59 -2.04 2.67
C VAL A 104 8.56 -1.32 1.33
N GLU A 105 9.72 -0.82 0.91
CA GLU A 105 9.83 -0.09 -0.35
C GLU A 105 9.57 -0.97 -1.57
N SER A 106 8.60 -0.56 -2.38
CA SER A 106 8.24 -1.16 -3.66
C SER A 106 8.77 -0.34 -4.84
N SER A 107 8.93 -1.02 -5.98
CA SER A 107 9.26 -0.34 -7.23
C SER A 107 8.08 0.54 -7.69
N PRO A 108 8.33 1.70 -8.31
CA PRO A 108 7.31 2.49 -9.00
C PRO A 108 6.57 1.69 -10.08
N GLU A 109 7.16 0.60 -10.59
CA GLU A 109 6.50 -0.32 -11.54
C GLU A 109 5.31 -1.05 -10.93
N ASN A 110 5.19 -1.18 -9.60
CA ASN A 110 4.05 -1.81 -8.93
C ASN A 110 2.80 -0.89 -8.93
N LEU A 111 2.55 -0.25 -10.06
CA LEU A 111 1.47 0.71 -10.27
C LEU A 111 0.10 0.01 -10.24
N LYS A 112 -0.90 0.75 -9.76
CA LYS A 112 -2.31 0.32 -9.84
C LYS A 112 -2.88 0.81 -11.17
N VAL A 113 -3.43 -0.10 -11.95
CA VAL A 113 -4.11 0.25 -13.19
C VAL A 113 -5.48 0.83 -12.85
N THR A 114 -5.61 2.14 -12.99
CA THR A 114 -6.86 2.88 -12.74
C THR A 114 -7.34 3.69 -13.95
N THR A 115 -6.45 3.91 -14.91
CA THR A 115 -6.70 4.68 -16.13
C THR A 115 -6.25 3.91 -17.39
N PRO A 116 -6.75 4.30 -18.58
CA PRO A 116 -6.26 3.74 -19.83
C PRO A 116 -4.75 3.98 -20.08
N LEU A 117 -4.18 5.05 -19.53
CA LEU A 117 -2.74 5.31 -19.61
C LEU A 117 -1.96 4.28 -18.77
N ASP A 118 -2.42 4.00 -17.55
CA ASP A 118 -1.81 3.01 -16.67
C ASP A 118 -1.77 1.63 -17.33
N LEU A 119 -2.83 1.27 -18.06
CA LEU A 119 -2.89 0.00 -18.78
C LEU A 119 -1.79 -0.09 -19.84
N ARG A 120 -1.60 0.97 -20.64
CA ARG A 120 -0.53 1.02 -21.66
C ARG A 120 0.86 0.94 -21.03
N LEU A 121 1.06 1.61 -19.89
CA LEU A 121 2.31 1.54 -19.14
C LEU A 121 2.55 0.12 -18.61
N ALA A 122 1.51 -0.50 -18.03
CA ALA A 122 1.61 -1.85 -17.51
C ALA A 122 1.94 -2.88 -18.60
N GLU A 123 1.31 -2.78 -19.77
CA GLU A 123 1.65 -3.62 -20.93
C GLU A 123 3.10 -3.43 -21.40
N ALA A 124 3.58 -2.19 -21.46
CA ALA A 124 4.96 -1.92 -21.87
C ALA A 124 5.97 -2.51 -20.88
N LEU A 125 5.72 -2.38 -19.58
CA LEU A 125 6.56 -2.95 -18.51
C LEU A 125 6.52 -4.48 -18.51
N LEU A 126 5.35 -5.10 -18.71
CA LEU A 126 5.25 -6.55 -18.84
C LEU A 126 6.06 -7.08 -20.04
N ARG A 127 6.05 -6.36 -21.17
CA ARG A 127 6.84 -6.73 -22.36
C ARG A 127 8.35 -6.56 -22.17
N SER A 128 8.80 -5.64 -21.31
CA SER A 128 10.22 -5.44 -21.05
C SER A 128 10.80 -6.43 -20.03
N ARG A 129 9.95 -7.10 -19.26
CA ARG A 129 10.36 -8.19 -18.36
C ARG A 129 10.80 -9.39 -19.21
N THR A 130 12.09 -9.69 -19.17
CA THR A 130 12.62 -10.93 -19.75
C THR A 130 12.17 -12.09 -18.87
N PRO A 131 11.77 -13.24 -19.44
CA PRO A 131 11.40 -14.43 -18.65
C PRO A 131 12.49 -14.90 -17.71
#